data_AF-A0A670ISD4-F1
#
_entry.id   AF-A0A670ISD4-F1
#
_cell.length_a   1.000
_cell.length_b   1.000
_cell.length_c   1.000
_cell.angle_alpha   90.00
_cell.angle_beta   90.00
_cell.angle_gamma   90.00
#
_symmetry.space_group_name_H-M   'P 1'
#
loop_
_entity.id
_entity.type
_entity.pdbx_description
1 polymer ?
#
loop_
_entity_poly.entity_id
_entity_poly.type
_entity_poly.pdbx_seq_one_letter_code
_entity_poly.pdbx_strand_id
1 'polypeptide(L)'
;NTLRLVFILFMCLDNTYLIEECVNNGYTQNSCEKVFCQPWQRCVDGSCFCKLPYQCPKNGTLVCSTEKRTLNYCQLKSLECQRKKSRFMNRGRCSSQETFQVSLKPENATSAGIIQVEVNQSPKTPVCGSPWGMNEANVACRHLGFPEGADRTDTVDPEEDSDSMECLKARCRGTETSLAECTLTRVNKTNEKVAKVACHTTHRECSPKEFRCVNRKCIPSSKTCNGANDCGDLSDEVCCKGGKSFHCHSDVCIPRKYVCNNEVDCLTGEDETRSQFASMTLLISFVKERRKIKTLLPQLQCGIANHTATRRKRIVGGFTAGKVKGKSGIELIFSLLKYCTAIYFLPFPTSQPSLPPIIS
;
A
#
# COMPACT_ATOMS: atom_id res chain seq x y z
N ASN A 1 -36.93 13.70 31.79
CA ASN A 1 -35.50 13.50 32.10
C ASN A 1 -34.98 12.07 31.93
N THR A 2 -35.80 11.09 31.55
CA THR A 2 -35.37 9.70 31.33
C THR A 2 -35.06 9.36 29.86
N LEU A 3 -35.51 10.15 28.88
CA LEU A 3 -35.16 9.96 27.46
C LEU A 3 -33.81 10.56 27.03
N ARG A 4 -33.25 11.51 27.80
CA ARG A 4 -31.92 12.09 27.50
C ARG A 4 -30.76 11.20 27.97
N LEU A 5 -30.98 10.30 28.93
CA LEU A 5 -29.95 9.37 29.40
C LEU A 5 -29.75 8.17 28.47
N VAL A 6 -30.76 7.76 27.70
CA VAL A 6 -30.62 6.63 26.75
C VAL A 6 -29.75 7.02 25.55
N PHE A 7 -29.76 8.29 25.12
CA PHE A 7 -28.89 8.78 24.07
C PHE A 7 -27.43 8.94 24.49
N ILE A 8 -27.16 9.18 25.77
CA ILE A 8 -25.79 9.32 26.28
C ILE A 8 -25.15 7.95 26.59
N LEU A 9 -25.95 6.91 26.85
CA LEU A 9 -25.44 5.56 27.11
C LEU A 9 -25.11 4.74 25.85
N PHE A 10 -25.55 5.18 24.66
CA PHE A 10 -25.21 4.52 23.38
C PHE A 10 -23.87 4.98 22.77
N MET A 11 -23.20 5.98 23.35
CA MET A 11 -21.96 6.57 22.82
C MET A 11 -20.69 6.14 23.56
N CYS A 12 -20.76 5.13 24.42
CA CYS A 12 -19.64 4.70 25.27
C CYS A 12 -19.13 3.27 25.01
N LEU A 13 -19.28 2.74 23.79
CA LEU A 13 -18.70 1.44 23.42
C LEU A 13 -18.17 1.35 21.98
N ASP A 14 -18.05 2.46 21.25
CA ASP A 14 -17.38 2.44 19.96
C ASP A 14 -15.89 2.70 20.15
N ASN A 15 -15.16 1.61 20.42
CA ASN A 15 -13.72 1.50 20.24
C ASN A 15 -13.41 1.53 18.72
N THR A 16 -13.91 2.54 18.01
CA THR A 16 -13.67 2.72 16.58
C THR A 16 -12.31 3.39 16.44
N TYR A 17 -11.30 2.55 16.22
CA TYR A 17 -9.97 2.98 15.81
C TYR A 17 -9.97 3.74 14.46
N LEU A 18 -11.14 3.99 13.86
CA LEU A 18 -11.34 4.60 12.56
C LEU A 18 -11.77 6.07 12.65
N ILE A 19 -11.38 6.84 11.64
CA ILE A 19 -11.81 8.23 11.42
C ILE A 19 -13.00 8.20 10.45
N GLU A 20 -14.21 8.46 10.93
CA GLU A 20 -15.44 8.38 10.13
C GLU A 20 -15.40 9.27 8.87
N GLU A 21 -14.95 10.51 9.00
CA GLU A 21 -14.80 11.44 7.87
C GLU A 21 -13.85 10.89 6.79
N CYS A 22 -12.77 10.24 7.20
CA CYS A 22 -11.80 9.64 6.30
C CYS A 22 -12.40 8.41 5.57
N VAL A 23 -13.16 7.58 6.29
CA VAL A 23 -13.83 6.41 5.71
C VAL A 23 -14.86 6.82 4.65
N ASN A 24 -15.58 7.92 4.87
CA ASN A 24 -16.54 8.45 3.91
C ASN A 24 -15.90 8.90 2.59
N ASN A 25 -14.63 9.32 2.61
CA ASN A 25 -13.89 9.68 1.41
C ASN A 25 -13.40 8.47 0.60
N GLY A 26 -13.49 7.25 1.16
CA GLY A 26 -13.20 6.01 0.44
C GLY A 26 -11.75 5.87 -0.02
N TYR A 27 -10.78 6.24 0.82
CA TYR A 27 -9.35 6.11 0.48
C TYR A 27 -8.93 4.65 0.31
N THR A 28 -8.00 4.42 -0.62
CA THR A 28 -7.45 3.09 -0.94
C THR A 28 -5.94 3.17 -1.15
N GLN A 29 -5.30 2.06 -1.52
CA GLN A 29 -3.90 2.02 -1.97
C GLN A 29 -3.59 2.93 -3.17
N ASN A 30 -4.61 3.40 -3.90
CA ASN A 30 -4.46 4.33 -5.02
C ASN A 30 -4.67 5.80 -4.61
N SER A 31 -4.87 6.11 -3.33
CA SER A 31 -5.05 7.48 -2.85
C SER A 31 -3.72 8.07 -2.40
N CYS A 32 -3.16 8.97 -3.20
CA CYS A 32 -1.83 9.54 -2.91
C CYS A 32 -1.81 10.55 -1.76
N GLU A 33 -2.98 10.97 -1.28
CA GLU A 33 -3.12 11.78 -0.07
C GLU A 33 -2.77 11.00 1.21
N LYS A 34 -2.88 9.66 1.15
CA LYS A 34 -2.64 8.78 2.30
C LYS A 34 -1.44 7.86 2.11
N VAL A 35 -1.20 7.36 0.90
CA VAL A 35 -0.16 6.33 0.63
C VAL A 35 0.65 6.68 -0.61
N PHE A 36 1.94 6.37 -0.63
CA PHE A 36 2.74 6.52 -1.84
C PHE A 36 2.24 5.63 -2.99
N CYS A 37 2.07 6.23 -4.17
CA CYS A 37 1.82 5.49 -5.40
C CYS A 37 2.94 4.49 -5.71
N GLN A 38 2.60 3.43 -6.44
CA GLN A 38 3.58 2.48 -6.94
C GLN A 38 4.56 3.16 -7.94
N PRO A 39 5.78 2.64 -8.15
CA PRO A 39 6.76 3.30 -9.01
C PRO A 39 6.29 3.51 -10.47
N TRP A 40 5.45 2.59 -10.97
CA TRP A 40 4.81 2.63 -12.29
C TRP A 40 3.52 3.47 -12.32
N GLN A 41 3.20 4.18 -11.25
CA GLN A 41 2.09 5.13 -11.14
C GLN A 41 2.60 6.54 -10.82
N ARG A 42 1.76 7.55 -11.04
CA ARG A 42 1.97 8.96 -10.67
C ARG A 42 0.76 9.49 -9.91
N CYS A 43 0.98 10.39 -8.96
CA CYS A 43 -0.08 11.10 -8.25
C CYS A 43 -0.61 12.26 -9.11
N VAL A 44 -1.93 12.34 -9.26
CA VAL A 44 -2.66 13.43 -9.93
C VAL A 44 -3.95 13.64 -9.15
N ASP A 45 -4.21 14.86 -8.68
CA ASP A 45 -5.44 15.23 -7.96
C ASP A 45 -5.82 14.24 -6.85
N GLY A 46 -4.85 13.89 -5.99
CA GLY A 46 -5.09 12.99 -4.84
C GLY A 46 -5.18 11.49 -5.18
N SER A 47 -5.10 11.11 -6.47
CA SER A 47 -5.20 9.73 -6.94
C SER A 47 -4.00 9.24 -7.75
N CYS A 48 -3.71 7.94 -7.69
CA CYS A 48 -2.61 7.27 -8.37
C CYS A 48 -3.04 6.78 -9.75
N PHE A 49 -2.51 7.39 -10.81
CA PHE A 49 -2.74 7.01 -12.20
C PHE A 49 -1.56 6.24 -12.78
N CYS A 50 -1.84 5.29 -13.67
CA CYS A 50 -0.79 4.53 -14.35
C CYS A 50 0.10 5.46 -15.20
N LYS A 51 1.42 5.29 -15.09
CA LYS A 51 2.37 5.90 -16.03
C LYS A 51 2.36 5.14 -17.35
N LEU A 52 2.81 5.78 -18.41
CA LEU A 52 3.10 5.12 -19.69
C LEU A 52 4.45 4.38 -19.61
N PRO A 53 4.65 3.25 -20.33
CA PRO A 53 5.85 2.42 -20.14
C PRO A 53 7.17 3.16 -20.39
N TYR A 54 7.17 4.15 -21.30
CA TYR A 54 8.36 4.96 -21.58
C TYR A 54 8.71 5.97 -20.47
N GLN A 55 7.80 6.25 -19.54
CA GLN A 55 8.04 7.12 -18.38
C GLN A 55 8.72 6.38 -17.22
N CYS A 56 8.84 5.05 -17.32
CA CYS A 56 9.61 4.24 -16.38
C CYS A 56 11.12 4.41 -16.60
N PRO A 57 11.95 4.28 -15.55
CA PRO A 57 13.40 4.20 -15.70
C PRO A 57 13.80 3.10 -16.69
N LYS A 58 14.77 3.39 -17.57
CA LYS A 58 15.29 2.41 -18.54
C LYS A 58 16.15 1.34 -17.86
N ASN A 59 16.86 1.71 -16.80
CA ASN A 59 17.66 0.79 -16.01
C ASN A 59 16.75 -0.03 -15.09
N GLY A 60 16.68 -1.34 -15.32
CA GLY A 60 15.89 -2.26 -14.51
C GLY A 60 16.13 -3.70 -14.92
N THR A 61 15.72 -4.63 -14.07
CA THR A 61 15.78 -6.06 -14.39
C THR A 61 14.79 -6.41 -15.51
N LEU A 62 15.24 -7.30 -16.41
CA LEU A 62 14.40 -7.88 -17.45
C LEU A 62 13.47 -8.92 -16.82
N VAL A 63 12.21 -8.88 -17.22
CA VAL A 63 11.16 -9.78 -16.78
C VAL A 63 10.33 -10.23 -17.96
N CYS A 64 9.65 -11.35 -17.79
CA CYS A 64 8.78 -11.90 -18.79
C CYS A 64 7.30 -11.82 -18.36
N SER A 65 6.44 -11.44 -19.32
CA SER A 65 5.00 -11.41 -19.15
C SER A 65 4.34 -12.74 -19.52
N THR A 66 3.09 -12.93 -19.12
CA THR A 66 2.21 -14.01 -19.63
C THR A 66 2.05 -14.04 -21.16
N GLU A 67 2.16 -12.89 -21.84
CA GLU A 67 2.14 -12.78 -23.30
C GLU A 67 3.50 -13.10 -23.97
N LYS A 68 4.45 -13.69 -23.22
CA LYS A 68 5.82 -14.02 -23.67
C LYS A 68 6.62 -12.83 -24.22
N ARG A 69 6.34 -11.62 -23.71
CA ARG A 69 7.11 -10.40 -23.99
C ARG A 69 8.14 -10.14 -22.90
N THR A 70 9.36 -9.84 -23.31
CA THR A 70 10.43 -9.42 -22.39
C THR A 70 10.41 -7.90 -22.26
N LEU A 71 10.19 -7.40 -21.06
CA LEU A 71 10.14 -5.97 -20.71
C LEU A 71 10.95 -5.73 -19.44
N ASN A 72 11.23 -4.47 -19.09
CA ASN A 72 11.69 -4.19 -17.73
C ASN A 72 10.52 -4.27 -16.73
N TYR A 73 10.80 -4.52 -15.45
CA TYR A 73 9.74 -4.71 -14.45
C TYR A 73 8.76 -3.52 -14.36
N CYS A 74 9.26 -2.28 -14.38
CA CYS A 74 8.41 -1.09 -14.33
C CYS A 74 7.49 -0.97 -15.56
N GLN A 75 8.01 -1.22 -16.76
CA GLN A 75 7.29 -1.19 -18.02
C GLN A 75 6.19 -2.24 -18.05
N LEU A 76 6.49 -3.46 -17.60
CA LEU A 76 5.50 -4.53 -17.50
C LEU A 76 4.37 -4.14 -16.56
N LYS A 77 4.68 -3.68 -15.34
CA LYS A 77 3.66 -3.25 -14.37
C LYS A 77 2.87 -2.02 -14.84
N SER A 78 3.52 -1.10 -15.56
CA SER A 78 2.86 0.06 -16.19
C SER A 78 1.87 -0.37 -17.28
N LEU A 79 2.23 -1.37 -18.10
CA LEU A 79 1.36 -1.94 -19.13
C LEU A 79 0.20 -2.72 -18.49
N GLU A 80 0.50 -3.49 -17.45
CA GLU A 80 -0.48 -4.24 -16.67
C GLU A 80 -1.51 -3.32 -16.01
N CYS A 81 -1.05 -2.21 -15.42
CA CYS A 81 -1.91 -1.20 -14.81
C CYS A 81 -2.92 -0.63 -15.83
N GLN A 82 -2.50 -0.41 -17.09
CA GLN A 82 -3.36 0.15 -18.13
C GLN A 82 -4.29 -0.87 -18.80
N ARG A 83 -3.79 -2.08 -19.10
CA ARG A 83 -4.49 -3.04 -19.96
C ARG A 83 -4.95 -4.31 -19.25
N LYS A 84 -4.54 -4.55 -18.00
CA LYS A 84 -4.87 -5.72 -17.15
C LYS A 84 -4.62 -7.11 -17.78
N LYS A 85 -3.89 -7.20 -18.90
CA LYS A 85 -3.65 -8.44 -19.67
C LYS A 85 -2.26 -9.03 -19.47
N SER A 86 -1.22 -8.19 -19.52
CA SER A 86 0.18 -8.63 -19.45
C SER A 86 0.62 -8.77 -17.99
N ARG A 87 0.33 -9.91 -17.35
CA ARG A 87 0.73 -10.18 -15.95
C ARG A 87 2.18 -10.66 -15.88
N PHE A 88 2.80 -10.52 -14.72
CA PHE A 88 4.13 -11.05 -14.45
C PHE A 88 4.14 -12.59 -14.42
N MET A 89 5.14 -13.21 -15.07
CA MET A 89 5.32 -14.66 -15.14
C MET A 89 6.64 -15.13 -14.52
N ASN A 90 7.79 -14.72 -15.08
CA ASN A 90 9.10 -15.20 -14.63
C ASN A 90 10.19 -14.11 -14.73
N ARG A 91 11.29 -14.32 -13.99
CA ARG A 91 12.48 -13.45 -14.00
C ARG A 91 13.30 -13.70 -15.25
N GLY A 92 13.85 -12.63 -15.83
CA GLY A 92 14.73 -12.72 -16.98
C GLY A 92 13.98 -12.67 -18.31
N ARG A 93 14.61 -13.20 -19.35
CA ARG A 93 14.04 -13.24 -20.70
C ARG A 93 13.01 -14.37 -20.79
N CYS A 94 12.00 -14.18 -21.62
CA CYS A 94 10.99 -15.21 -21.86
C CYS A 94 11.63 -16.46 -22.47
N SER A 95 11.40 -17.61 -21.85
CA SER A 95 11.66 -18.93 -22.42
C SER A 95 10.36 -19.55 -22.93
N SER A 96 10.44 -20.44 -23.92
CA SER A 96 9.26 -21.13 -24.47
C SER A 96 8.69 -22.18 -23.51
N GLN A 97 9.50 -22.72 -22.60
CA GLN A 97 9.16 -23.84 -21.71
C GLN A 97 8.77 -23.44 -20.29
N GLU A 98 9.06 -22.20 -19.86
CA GLU A 98 8.75 -21.76 -18.50
C GLU A 98 7.26 -21.45 -18.34
N THR A 99 6.62 -22.14 -17.40
CA THR A 99 5.20 -21.99 -17.08
C THR A 99 5.03 -21.77 -15.58
N PHE A 100 4.08 -20.93 -15.22
CA PHE A 100 3.68 -20.71 -13.83
C PHE A 100 2.17 -20.80 -13.76
N GLN A 101 1.67 -21.80 -13.04
CA GLN A 101 0.24 -22.03 -12.88
C GLN A 101 -0.12 -22.20 -11.41
N VAL A 102 -1.30 -21.71 -11.05
CA VAL A 102 -1.86 -21.80 -9.71
C VAL A 102 -3.22 -22.47 -9.82
N SER A 103 -3.43 -23.53 -9.05
CA SER A 103 -4.68 -24.29 -9.01
C SER A 103 -5.14 -24.51 -7.57
N LEU A 104 -6.44 -24.78 -7.41
CA LEU A 104 -7.03 -25.15 -6.12
C LEU A 104 -7.27 -26.67 -6.07
N LYS A 105 -7.06 -27.26 -4.89
CA LYS A 105 -7.46 -28.63 -4.57
C LYS A 105 -8.63 -28.62 -3.57
N PRO A 106 -9.71 -29.41 -3.78
CA PRO A 106 -9.95 -30.34 -4.89
C PRO A 106 -10.14 -29.62 -6.24
N GLU A 107 -9.89 -30.29 -7.37
CA GLU A 107 -9.91 -29.65 -8.71
C GLU A 107 -11.27 -29.04 -9.09
N ASN A 108 -12.36 -29.46 -8.44
CA ASN A 108 -13.71 -28.90 -8.60
C ASN A 108 -13.94 -27.63 -7.76
N ALA A 109 -12.96 -27.19 -6.98
CA ALA A 109 -13.05 -25.96 -6.19
C ALA A 109 -13.11 -24.73 -7.10
N THR A 110 -14.24 -24.03 -7.09
CA THR A 110 -14.42 -22.81 -7.87
C THR A 110 -13.86 -21.58 -7.16
N SER A 111 -14.05 -21.47 -5.85
CA SER A 111 -13.64 -20.30 -5.06
C SER A 111 -12.92 -20.62 -3.75
N ALA A 112 -12.89 -21.87 -3.29
CA ALA A 112 -12.24 -22.22 -2.02
C ALA A 112 -11.54 -23.57 -2.07
N GLY A 113 -10.28 -23.62 -1.64
CA GLY A 113 -9.48 -24.84 -1.66
C GLY A 113 -8.06 -24.65 -1.16
N ILE A 114 -7.28 -25.73 -1.21
CA ILE A 114 -5.85 -25.72 -0.92
C ILE A 114 -5.11 -25.18 -2.14
N ILE A 115 -4.21 -24.24 -1.94
CA ILE A 115 -3.43 -23.64 -3.04
C ILE A 115 -2.29 -24.58 -3.42
N GLN A 116 -2.25 -24.92 -4.70
CA GLN A 116 -1.18 -25.65 -5.33
C GLN A 116 -0.53 -24.79 -6.42
N VAL A 117 0.80 -24.82 -6.45
CA VAL A 117 1.60 -24.07 -7.44
C VAL A 117 2.40 -25.05 -8.26
N GLU A 118 2.32 -24.86 -9.57
CA GLU A 118 3.09 -25.59 -10.57
C GLU A 118 4.07 -24.61 -11.24
N VAL A 119 5.35 -24.97 -11.19
CA VAL A 119 6.44 -24.18 -11.78
C VAL A 119 7.17 -25.07 -12.77
N ASN A 120 7.27 -24.63 -14.03
CA ASN A 120 8.01 -25.31 -15.09
C ASN A 120 7.66 -26.81 -15.24
N GLN A 121 6.38 -27.16 -15.22
CA GLN A 121 5.89 -28.55 -15.35
C GLN A 121 6.32 -29.48 -14.19
N SER A 122 6.75 -28.92 -13.06
CA SER A 122 7.04 -29.68 -11.84
C SER A 122 5.73 -30.16 -11.18
N PRO A 123 5.76 -31.21 -10.33
CA PRO A 123 4.58 -31.63 -9.59
C PRO A 123 3.99 -30.47 -8.77
N LYS A 124 2.65 -30.39 -8.80
CA LYS A 124 1.85 -29.41 -8.05
C LYS A 124 2.25 -29.45 -6.57
N THR A 125 2.94 -28.41 -6.10
CA THR A 125 3.42 -28.34 -4.71
C THR A 125 2.46 -27.47 -3.90
N PRO A 126 2.00 -27.91 -2.71
CA PRO A 126 1.13 -27.12 -1.86
C PRO A 126 1.87 -25.94 -1.22
N VAL A 127 1.12 -24.89 -0.87
CA VAL A 127 1.67 -23.74 -0.13
C VAL A 127 1.61 -23.99 1.37
N CYS A 128 2.70 -23.69 2.08
CA CYS A 128 2.77 -23.86 3.54
C CYS A 128 1.81 -22.89 4.25
N GLY A 129 1.16 -23.34 5.32
CA GLY A 129 0.29 -22.53 6.18
C GLY A 129 1.05 -21.55 7.09
N SER A 130 2.37 -21.68 7.22
CA SER A 130 3.21 -20.72 7.95
C SER A 130 4.44 -20.30 7.12
N PRO A 131 4.74 -19.00 6.96
CA PRO A 131 3.92 -17.83 7.31
C PRO A 131 2.89 -17.53 6.21
N TRP A 132 1.65 -18.02 6.34
CA TRP A 132 0.55 -17.66 5.45
C TRP A 132 -0.27 -16.52 6.05
N GLY A 133 -0.35 -15.39 5.35
CA GLY A 133 -1.07 -14.20 5.79
C GLY A 133 -2.12 -13.74 4.80
N MET A 134 -2.82 -12.67 5.17
CA MET A 134 -3.88 -12.12 4.33
C MET A 134 -3.35 -11.46 3.06
N ASN A 135 -2.11 -10.93 3.11
CA ASN A 135 -1.45 -10.37 1.94
C ASN A 135 -1.24 -11.43 0.86
N GLU A 136 -0.73 -12.60 1.24
CA GLU A 136 -0.53 -13.74 0.34
C GLU A 136 -1.86 -14.27 -0.19
N ALA A 137 -2.88 -14.39 0.66
CA ALA A 137 -4.22 -14.84 0.28
C ALA A 137 -4.88 -13.90 -0.75
N ASN A 138 -4.80 -12.58 -0.54
CA ASN A 138 -5.34 -11.58 -1.47
C ASN A 138 -4.63 -11.61 -2.83
N VAL A 139 -3.32 -11.87 -2.87
CA VAL A 139 -2.59 -12.03 -4.13
C VAL A 139 -2.96 -13.34 -4.82
N ALA A 140 -3.13 -14.43 -4.07
CA ALA A 140 -3.55 -15.73 -4.62
C ALA A 140 -4.91 -15.63 -5.31
N CYS A 141 -5.90 -15.04 -4.64
CA CYS A 141 -7.24 -14.86 -5.21
C CYS A 141 -7.23 -13.93 -6.43
N ARG A 142 -6.42 -12.86 -6.42
CA ARG A 142 -6.25 -12.01 -7.61
C ARG A 142 -5.64 -12.75 -8.79
N HIS A 143 -4.68 -13.65 -8.54
CA HIS A 143 -4.12 -14.50 -9.59
C HIS A 143 -5.20 -15.41 -10.20
N LEU A 144 -6.03 -16.03 -9.36
CA LEU A 144 -7.14 -16.91 -9.75
C LEU A 144 -8.32 -16.18 -10.43
N GLY A 145 -8.29 -14.85 -10.49
CA GLY A 145 -9.31 -14.05 -11.19
C GLY A 145 -10.33 -13.38 -10.29
N PHE A 146 -10.15 -13.42 -8.97
CA PHE A 146 -10.99 -12.74 -7.99
C PHE A 146 -10.35 -11.39 -7.61
N PRO A 147 -10.77 -10.26 -8.21
CA PRO A 147 -10.11 -8.96 -8.03
C PRO A 147 -10.22 -8.39 -6.61
N GLU A 148 -11.25 -8.82 -5.86
CA GLU A 148 -11.57 -8.33 -4.52
C GLU A 148 -10.78 -9.04 -3.40
N GLY A 149 -9.99 -10.06 -3.76
CA GLY A 149 -9.11 -10.77 -2.84
C GLY A 149 -9.74 -11.99 -2.19
N ALA A 150 -9.17 -12.40 -1.05
CA ALA A 150 -9.58 -13.59 -0.31
C ALA A 150 -10.52 -13.23 0.83
N ASP A 151 -11.48 -14.08 1.19
CA ASP A 151 -12.12 -14.00 2.51
C ASP A 151 -11.23 -14.64 3.58
N ARG A 152 -11.41 -14.21 4.83
CA ARG A 152 -10.65 -14.79 5.94
C ARG A 152 -11.16 -16.21 6.19
N THR A 153 -10.28 -17.18 6.00
CA THR A 153 -10.48 -18.57 6.37
C THR A 153 -9.34 -19.06 7.25
N ASP A 154 -9.64 -19.96 8.16
CA ASP A 154 -8.62 -20.60 8.99
C ASP A 154 -7.79 -21.60 8.15
N THR A 155 -6.52 -21.76 8.51
CA THR A 155 -5.64 -22.79 7.93
C THR A 155 -6.11 -24.16 8.38
N VAL A 156 -6.19 -25.11 7.45
CA VAL A 156 -6.64 -26.48 7.74
C VAL A 156 -5.46 -27.35 8.16
N ASP A 157 -5.69 -28.21 9.15
CA ASP A 157 -4.70 -29.17 9.63
C ASP A 157 -4.34 -30.18 8.53
N PRO A 158 -3.07 -30.63 8.48
CA PRO A 158 -2.55 -31.43 7.37
C PRO A 158 -3.11 -32.86 7.29
N GLU A 159 -4.05 -33.25 8.16
CA GLU A 159 -4.65 -34.59 8.20
C GLU A 159 -5.58 -34.90 6.98
N GLU A 160 -5.83 -33.93 6.09
CA GLU A 160 -6.53 -34.13 4.82
C GLU A 160 -5.61 -34.33 3.58
N ASP A 161 -4.27 -34.28 3.69
CA ASP A 161 -3.40 -34.42 2.50
C ASP A 161 -2.08 -35.18 2.76
N SER A 162 -2.17 -36.51 2.66
CA SER A 162 -1.10 -37.51 2.65
C SER A 162 -0.48 -37.65 1.24
N ASP A 163 0.59 -36.89 0.91
CA ASP A 163 1.66 -37.41 0.02
C ASP A 163 2.85 -36.46 -0.24
N SER A 164 2.71 -35.14 -0.05
CA SER A 164 3.81 -34.22 -0.34
C SER A 164 4.62 -33.85 0.92
N MET A 165 5.86 -34.33 0.98
CA MET A 165 6.85 -33.98 2.03
C MET A 165 7.41 -32.55 1.90
N GLU A 166 6.95 -31.78 0.92
CA GLU A 166 7.43 -30.43 0.61
C GLU A 166 6.28 -29.43 0.50
N CYS A 167 6.55 -28.19 0.88
CA CYS A 167 5.63 -27.08 0.66
C CYS A 167 6.37 -25.80 0.27
N LEU A 168 5.66 -24.86 -0.37
CA LEU A 168 6.19 -23.56 -0.78
C LEU A 168 5.79 -22.49 0.24
N LYS A 169 6.77 -21.80 0.84
CA LYS A 169 6.50 -20.61 1.65
C LYS A 169 6.40 -19.40 0.73
N ALA A 170 5.21 -18.80 0.69
CA ALA A 170 4.95 -17.58 -0.06
C ALA A 170 5.10 -16.36 0.86
N ARG A 171 5.81 -15.34 0.39
CA ARG A 171 5.87 -14.03 1.06
C ARG A 171 5.58 -12.93 0.05
N CYS A 172 4.47 -12.22 0.26
CA CYS A 172 3.97 -11.13 -0.55
C CYS A 172 3.90 -9.83 0.27
N ARG A 173 3.83 -8.69 -0.42
CA ARG A 173 3.50 -7.39 0.19
C ARG A 173 1.99 -7.22 0.33
N GLY A 174 1.20 -7.79 -0.58
CA GLY A 174 -0.25 -7.68 -0.65
C GLY A 174 -0.76 -6.70 -1.71
N THR A 175 0.11 -6.18 -2.58
CA THR A 175 -0.27 -5.29 -3.72
C THR A 175 -0.02 -5.93 -5.08
N GLU A 176 0.58 -7.12 -5.10
CA GLU A 176 0.91 -7.88 -6.29
C GLU A 176 -0.36 -8.40 -6.98
N THR A 177 -0.26 -8.61 -8.30
CA THR A 177 -1.38 -9.13 -9.11
C THR A 177 -1.24 -10.63 -9.38
N SER A 178 -0.03 -11.18 -9.21
CA SER A 178 0.28 -12.59 -9.42
C SER A 178 1.18 -13.13 -8.31
N LEU A 179 0.95 -14.37 -7.87
CA LEU A 179 1.83 -15.06 -6.91
C LEU A 179 3.26 -15.25 -7.43
N ALA A 180 3.47 -15.21 -8.75
CA ALA A 180 4.81 -15.26 -9.34
C ALA A 180 5.68 -14.04 -8.96
N GLU A 181 5.08 -12.91 -8.58
CA GLU A 181 5.80 -11.74 -8.09
C GLU A 181 6.26 -11.91 -6.63
N CYS A 182 5.64 -12.83 -5.90
CA CYS A 182 5.97 -13.07 -4.51
C CYS A 182 7.25 -13.89 -4.37
N THR A 183 7.81 -13.90 -3.17
CA THR A 183 8.95 -14.75 -2.84
C THR A 183 8.43 -16.15 -2.54
N LEU A 184 8.80 -17.13 -3.35
CA LEU A 184 8.47 -18.53 -3.13
C LEU A 184 9.74 -19.29 -2.73
N THR A 185 9.74 -19.90 -1.55
CA THR A 185 10.85 -20.74 -1.07
C THR A 185 10.36 -22.15 -0.78
N ARG A 186 11.02 -23.16 -1.37
CA ARG A 186 10.73 -24.57 -1.13
C ARG A 186 11.29 -25.01 0.22
N VAL A 187 10.46 -25.66 1.03
CA VAL A 187 10.81 -26.14 2.38
C VAL A 187 10.22 -27.53 2.60
N ASN A 188 10.93 -28.36 3.34
CA ASN A 188 10.45 -29.69 3.74
C ASN A 188 9.42 -29.54 4.87
N LYS A 189 8.30 -30.25 4.75
CA LYS A 189 7.16 -30.22 5.67
C LYS A 189 7.44 -31.16 6.85
N THR A 190 7.72 -30.61 8.03
CA THR A 190 7.71 -31.35 9.30
C THR A 190 6.52 -30.88 10.14
N ASN A 191 5.36 -31.54 10.02
CA ASN A 191 4.09 -31.18 10.68
C ASN A 191 3.57 -29.74 10.40
N GLU A 192 4.01 -29.10 9.31
CA GLU A 192 3.55 -27.76 8.95
C GLU A 192 2.15 -27.82 8.31
N LYS A 193 1.21 -26.97 8.76
CA LYS A 193 -0.15 -26.86 8.18
C LYS A 193 -0.07 -26.45 6.72
N VAL A 194 -1.16 -26.67 5.96
CA VAL A 194 -1.26 -26.26 4.55
C VAL A 194 -2.15 -25.02 4.43
N ALA A 195 -1.80 -24.13 3.50
CA ALA A 195 -2.59 -22.93 3.24
C ALA A 195 -3.88 -23.25 2.47
N LYS A 196 -5.02 -23.00 3.12
CA LYS A 196 -6.35 -22.96 2.49
C LYS A 196 -6.73 -21.50 2.24
N VAL A 197 -7.39 -21.26 1.12
CA VAL A 197 -7.95 -19.95 0.76
C VAL A 197 -9.41 -20.10 0.38
N ALA A 198 -10.23 -19.11 0.75
CA ALA A 198 -11.50 -18.86 0.07
C ALA A 198 -11.41 -17.48 -0.58
N CYS A 199 -11.76 -17.39 -1.85
CA CYS A 199 -11.82 -16.16 -2.59
C CYS A 199 -13.20 -15.53 -2.47
N HIS A 200 -13.22 -14.20 -2.36
CA HIS A 200 -14.46 -13.46 -2.20
C HIS A 200 -15.25 -13.46 -3.51
N THR A 201 -16.52 -13.87 -3.46
CA THR A 201 -17.39 -13.98 -4.64
C THR A 201 -18.75 -13.31 -4.48
N THR A 202 -19.18 -13.03 -3.25
CA THR A 202 -20.55 -12.57 -2.97
C THR A 202 -20.55 -11.26 -2.20
N HIS A 203 -21.18 -10.25 -2.80
CA HIS A 203 -21.51 -9.04 -2.07
C HIS A 203 -22.72 -9.30 -1.18
N ARG A 204 -22.59 -8.94 0.09
CA ARG A 204 -23.70 -8.91 1.04
C ARG A 204 -23.70 -7.61 1.81
N GLU A 205 -24.82 -7.33 2.45
CA GLU A 205 -24.86 -6.26 3.44
C GLU A 205 -24.04 -6.69 4.67
N CYS A 206 -23.18 -5.78 5.12
CA CYS A 206 -22.34 -6.03 6.28
C CYS A 206 -23.19 -5.97 7.55
N SER A 207 -22.89 -6.86 8.49
CA SER A 207 -23.50 -6.83 9.82
C SER A 207 -23.02 -5.58 10.59
N PRO A 208 -23.74 -5.11 11.62
CA PRO A 208 -23.32 -3.95 12.41
C PRO A 208 -21.97 -4.12 13.14
N LYS A 209 -21.46 -5.35 13.26
CA LYS A 209 -20.13 -5.67 13.83
C LYS A 209 -19.03 -5.83 12.77
N GLU A 210 -19.35 -5.51 11.53
CA GLU A 210 -18.46 -5.64 10.38
C GLU A 210 -18.19 -4.27 9.76
N PHE A 211 -16.97 -4.10 9.30
CA PHE A 211 -16.53 -2.97 8.51
C PHE A 211 -16.68 -3.28 7.02
N ARG A 212 -17.21 -2.32 6.27
CA ARG A 212 -17.35 -2.39 4.82
C ARG A 212 -16.15 -1.73 4.15
N CYS A 213 -15.34 -2.52 3.46
CA CYS A 213 -14.25 -2.04 2.62
C CYS A 213 -14.76 -1.23 1.41
N VAL A 214 -13.88 -0.44 0.77
CA VAL A 214 -14.24 0.33 -0.45
C VAL A 214 -14.61 -0.61 -1.60
N ASN A 215 -13.94 -1.75 -1.72
CA ASN A 215 -14.32 -2.82 -2.65
C ASN A 215 -15.62 -3.60 -2.29
N ARG A 216 -16.38 -3.15 -1.28
CA ARG A 216 -17.65 -3.74 -0.77
C ARG A 216 -17.51 -5.09 -0.07
N LYS A 217 -16.30 -5.53 0.24
CA LYS A 217 -16.07 -6.68 1.10
C LYS A 217 -16.38 -6.34 2.55
N CYS A 218 -16.96 -7.29 3.28
CA CYS A 218 -17.22 -7.15 4.72
C CYS A 218 -16.13 -7.87 5.51
N ILE A 219 -15.48 -7.16 6.42
CA ILE A 219 -14.51 -7.74 7.36
C ILE A 219 -14.95 -7.46 8.80
N PRO A 220 -14.56 -8.28 9.79
CA PRO A 220 -14.87 -7.99 11.19
C PRO A 220 -14.26 -6.66 11.63
N SER A 221 -14.97 -5.83 12.39
CA SER A 221 -14.44 -4.54 12.85
C SER A 221 -13.18 -4.67 13.72
N SER A 222 -12.90 -5.85 14.30
CA SER A 222 -11.65 -6.13 15.02
C SER A 222 -10.41 -6.24 14.12
N LYS A 223 -10.61 -6.26 12.80
CA LYS A 223 -9.56 -6.37 11.78
C LYS A 223 -9.22 -5.04 11.13
N THR A 224 -9.91 -3.96 11.44
CA THR A 224 -9.50 -2.63 10.98
C THR A 224 -8.28 -2.16 11.77
N CYS A 225 -7.36 -1.44 11.13
CA CYS A 225 -6.18 -0.83 11.76
C CYS A 225 -5.29 -1.85 12.51
N ASN A 226 -5.16 -3.04 11.95
CA ASN A 226 -4.39 -4.13 12.53
C ASN A 226 -2.99 -4.24 11.90
N GLY A 227 -2.69 -3.45 10.87
CA GLY A 227 -1.47 -3.46 10.08
C GLY A 227 -1.44 -4.59 9.04
N ALA A 228 -2.58 -5.19 8.67
CA ALA A 228 -2.68 -6.17 7.60
C ALA A 228 -3.76 -5.73 6.62
N ASN A 229 -3.49 -5.84 5.32
CA ASN A 229 -4.46 -5.48 4.30
C ASN A 229 -5.52 -6.59 4.20
N ASP A 230 -6.55 -6.53 5.03
CA ASP A 230 -7.65 -7.49 5.03
C ASP A 230 -8.63 -7.20 3.89
N CYS A 231 -8.83 -5.95 3.49
CA CYS A 231 -9.70 -5.61 2.36
C CYS A 231 -9.13 -6.02 1.00
N GLY A 232 -7.81 -6.01 0.82
CA GLY A 232 -7.12 -6.24 -0.46
C GLY A 232 -6.81 -4.94 -1.23
N ASP A 233 -7.50 -3.85 -0.91
CA ASP A 233 -7.31 -2.51 -1.45
C ASP A 233 -6.76 -1.49 -0.43
N LEU A 234 -6.41 -1.95 0.79
CA LEU A 234 -5.88 -1.18 1.91
C LEU A 234 -6.90 -0.26 2.63
N SER A 235 -8.20 -0.35 2.31
CA SER A 235 -9.25 0.51 2.90
C SER A 235 -9.31 0.44 4.43
N ASP A 236 -8.99 -0.72 5.00
CA ASP A 236 -9.03 -1.02 6.43
C ASP A 236 -7.84 -0.45 7.22
N GLU A 237 -6.83 0.09 6.54
CA GLU A 237 -5.56 0.51 7.15
C GLU A 237 -5.21 1.99 6.89
N VAL A 238 -6.01 2.75 6.12
CA VAL A 238 -5.70 4.14 5.69
C VAL A 238 -6.46 5.24 6.43
N CYS A 239 -7.33 4.88 7.38
CA CYS A 239 -8.18 5.81 8.12
C CYS A 239 -8.16 5.57 9.63
N CYS A 240 -6.98 5.34 10.18
CA CYS A 240 -6.78 4.88 11.56
C CYS A 240 -6.39 6.02 12.50
N LYS A 241 -7.08 6.16 13.64
CA LYS A 241 -6.67 7.03 14.77
C LYS A 241 -5.58 6.41 15.62
N GLY A 242 -5.48 5.08 15.59
CA GLY A 242 -4.53 4.27 16.33
C GLY A 242 -4.73 2.80 15.95
N GLY A 243 -3.91 1.91 16.49
CA GLY A 243 -4.01 0.50 16.17
C GLY A 243 -3.04 -0.35 16.97
N LYS A 244 -3.10 -1.67 16.75
CA LYS A 244 -2.17 -2.64 17.36
C LYS A 244 -0.78 -2.63 16.70
N SER A 245 -0.72 -2.07 15.49
CA SER A 245 0.45 -1.98 14.63
C SER A 245 1.09 -0.59 14.67
N PHE A 246 2.11 -0.34 13.85
CA PHE A 246 2.74 0.99 13.81
C PHE A 246 1.78 1.96 13.12
N HIS A 247 1.52 3.09 13.77
CA HIS A 247 0.63 4.13 13.29
C HIS A 247 1.46 5.31 12.79
N CYS A 248 1.28 5.64 11.52
CA CYS A 248 1.86 6.84 10.92
C CYS A 248 1.02 8.06 11.31
N HIS A 249 1.65 9.23 11.42
CA HIS A 249 0.98 10.52 11.60
C HIS A 249 0.01 10.88 10.47
N SER A 250 0.11 10.22 9.31
CA SER A 250 -0.83 10.33 8.19
C SER A 250 -2.12 9.49 8.36
N ASP A 251 -2.39 8.99 9.57
CA ASP A 251 -3.53 8.11 9.92
C ASP A 251 -3.52 6.75 9.20
N VAL A 252 -2.32 6.25 8.88
CA VAL A 252 -2.13 4.97 8.19
C VAL A 252 -1.46 3.97 9.13
N CYS A 253 -1.98 2.75 9.17
CA CYS A 253 -1.38 1.65 9.92
C CYS A 253 -0.51 0.77 9.01
N ILE A 254 0.72 0.51 9.44
CA ILE A 254 1.65 -0.38 8.73
C ILE A 254 2.09 -1.55 9.62
N PRO A 255 2.34 -2.73 9.04
CA PRO A 255 2.90 -3.86 9.77
C PRO A 255 4.23 -3.48 10.45
N ARG A 256 4.48 -3.97 11.66
CA ARG A 256 5.75 -3.72 12.39
C ARG A 256 7.00 -4.18 11.64
N LYS A 257 6.88 -5.17 10.75
CA LYS A 257 7.96 -5.63 9.85
C LYS A 257 8.44 -4.56 8.86
N TYR A 258 7.69 -3.47 8.70
CA TYR A 258 8.02 -2.37 7.80
C TYR A 258 8.63 -1.16 8.49
N VAL A 259 8.73 -1.16 9.81
CA VAL A 259 9.47 -0.15 10.55
C VAL A 259 10.97 -0.45 10.43
N CYS A 260 11.79 0.57 10.14
CA CYS A 260 13.23 0.47 9.94
C CYS A 260 13.65 -0.57 8.87
N ASN A 261 12.89 -0.64 7.77
CA ASN A 261 13.12 -1.62 6.69
C ASN A 261 13.92 -1.04 5.50
N ASN A 262 14.45 0.19 5.62
CA ASN A 262 15.10 1.00 4.58
C ASN A 262 14.18 1.39 3.41
N GLU A 263 12.88 1.44 3.63
CA GLU A 263 11.87 1.91 2.69
C GLU A 263 10.88 2.80 3.42
N VAL A 264 10.83 4.07 3.03
CA VAL A 264 9.81 4.99 3.53
C VAL A 264 8.43 4.53 3.05
N ASP A 265 7.64 4.03 3.99
CA ASP A 265 6.27 3.54 3.81
C ASP A 265 5.25 4.59 4.30
N CYS A 266 5.52 5.32 5.40
CA CYS A 266 4.69 6.46 5.84
C CYS A 266 4.99 7.73 5.02
N LEU A 267 3.97 8.55 4.70
CA LEU A 267 4.18 9.82 3.97
C LEU A 267 5.11 10.80 4.69
N THR A 268 5.09 10.77 6.02
CA THR A 268 5.95 11.58 6.90
C THR A 268 7.36 11.01 7.08
N GLY A 269 7.58 9.75 6.72
CA GLY A 269 8.87 9.06 6.82
C GLY A 269 9.35 8.71 8.23
N GLU A 270 8.50 8.87 9.25
CA GLU A 270 8.84 8.60 10.65
C GLU A 270 9.16 7.12 10.95
N ASP A 271 8.66 6.20 10.13
CA ASP A 271 8.93 4.77 10.15
C ASP A 271 10.42 4.42 10.00
N GLU A 272 11.20 5.32 9.40
CA GLU A 272 12.64 5.12 9.16
C GLU A 272 13.53 6.06 10.01
N THR A 273 12.97 7.02 10.74
CA THR A 273 13.76 8.05 11.43
C THR A 273 14.44 7.60 12.73
N ARG A 274 13.89 6.57 13.39
CA ARG A 274 14.42 6.06 14.67
C ARG A 274 15.27 4.82 14.46
N SER A 275 16.32 4.94 13.65
CA SER A 275 17.28 3.86 13.39
C SER A 275 18.21 3.61 14.60
N GLN A 276 17.71 2.96 15.65
CA GLN A 276 18.57 2.17 16.54
C GLN A 276 18.33 0.69 16.23
N PHE A 277 19.26 0.13 15.46
CA PHE A 277 19.54 -1.29 15.24
C PHE A 277 18.34 -2.22 14.95
N ALA A 278 18.12 -2.53 13.67
CA ALA A 278 17.44 -3.76 13.27
C ALA A 278 18.19 -4.44 12.11
N SER A 279 18.43 -5.74 12.32
CA SER A 279 19.31 -6.63 11.57
C SER A 279 18.99 -6.68 10.07
N MET A 280 20.06 -6.57 9.27
CA MET A 280 20.09 -6.68 7.82
C MET A 280 19.69 -8.09 7.37
N THR A 281 18.40 -8.38 7.36
CA THR A 281 17.89 -9.60 6.71
C THR A 281 17.76 -9.31 5.22
N LEU A 282 18.71 -9.85 4.47
CA LEU A 282 18.86 -9.71 3.04
C LEU A 282 17.66 -10.35 2.30
N LEU A 283 16.60 -9.58 2.05
CA LEU A 283 15.47 -10.04 1.25
C LEU A 283 15.83 -10.01 -0.24
N ILE A 284 16.11 -11.17 -0.82
CA ILE A 284 16.19 -11.36 -2.27
C ILE A 284 14.77 -11.64 -2.78
N SER A 285 14.04 -10.60 -3.17
CA SER A 285 12.82 -10.74 -3.99
C SER A 285 12.37 -9.39 -4.54
N PHE A 286 11.42 -9.35 -5.49
CA PHE A 286 10.95 -8.17 -6.24
C PHE A 286 10.60 -6.92 -5.42
N VAL A 287 10.34 -7.08 -4.12
CA VAL A 287 10.30 -5.98 -3.15
C VAL A 287 11.58 -5.12 -3.23
N LYS A 288 12.77 -5.73 -3.40
CA LYS A 288 14.06 -5.06 -3.63
C LYS A 288 14.10 -4.32 -4.97
N GLU A 289 13.53 -4.89 -6.04
CA GLU A 289 13.54 -4.23 -7.34
C GLU A 289 12.58 -3.03 -7.35
N ARG A 290 11.38 -3.17 -6.77
CA ARG A 290 10.47 -2.04 -6.54
C ARG A 290 11.14 -0.93 -5.74
N ARG A 291 11.82 -1.28 -4.64
CA ARG A 291 12.61 -0.34 -3.82
C ARG A 291 13.71 0.33 -4.64
N LYS A 292 14.44 -0.44 -5.45
CA LYS A 292 15.46 0.09 -6.36
C LYS A 292 14.87 1.04 -7.40
N ILE A 293 13.70 0.75 -7.95
CA ILE A 293 13.03 1.67 -8.87
C ILE A 293 12.62 2.95 -8.12
N LYS A 294 12.13 2.85 -6.87
CA LYS A 294 11.85 4.04 -6.04
C LYS A 294 13.11 4.91 -5.83
N THR A 295 14.29 4.32 -5.63
CA THR A 295 15.54 5.09 -5.47
C THR A 295 16.02 5.72 -6.79
N LEU A 296 15.63 5.17 -7.94
CA LEU A 296 15.91 5.74 -9.26
C LEU A 296 14.94 6.86 -9.66
N LEU A 297 13.84 7.06 -8.91
CA LEU A 297 12.96 8.19 -9.14
C LEU A 297 13.68 9.50 -8.79
N PRO A 298 13.40 10.60 -9.52
CA PRO A 298 14.04 11.88 -9.26
C PRO A 298 13.74 12.33 -7.84
N GLN A 299 14.78 12.49 -7.02
CA GLN A 299 14.64 13.02 -5.68
C GLN A 299 14.45 14.54 -5.74
N LEU A 300 13.32 15.02 -5.24
CA LEU A 300 13.07 16.45 -5.09
C LEU A 300 13.88 16.96 -3.90
N GLN A 301 14.87 17.82 -4.18
CA GLN A 301 15.61 18.51 -3.14
C GLN A 301 14.79 19.72 -2.66
N CYS A 302 14.12 19.59 -1.52
CA CYS A 302 13.35 20.65 -0.88
C CYS A 302 13.78 20.77 0.60
N GLY A 303 13.87 21.98 1.14
CA GLY A 303 14.15 22.21 2.57
C GLY A 303 15.57 21.86 3.05
N ILE A 304 16.55 21.67 2.15
CA ILE A 304 17.91 21.26 2.53
C ILE A 304 18.66 22.43 3.19
N ALA A 305 19.17 22.23 4.41
CA ALA A 305 19.91 23.24 5.17
C ALA A 305 21.26 23.63 4.51
N ASN A 306 21.92 22.67 3.86
CA ASN A 306 23.20 22.81 3.17
C ASN A 306 23.06 22.49 1.68
N HIS A 307 22.63 23.46 0.89
CA HIS A 307 22.60 23.34 -0.58
C HIS A 307 23.80 24.09 -1.17
N THR A 308 24.67 23.39 -1.90
CA THR A 308 25.81 23.97 -2.64
C THR A 308 25.48 24.33 -4.08
N ALA A 309 24.28 23.98 -4.58
CA ALA A 309 23.91 24.30 -5.95
C ALA A 309 23.45 25.76 -6.07
N THR A 310 24.29 26.60 -6.68
CA THR A 310 23.87 27.85 -7.30
C THR A 310 22.82 27.55 -8.35
N ARG A 311 21.56 27.91 -8.06
CA ARG A 311 20.50 27.93 -9.06
C ARG A 311 20.90 28.95 -10.12
N ARG A 312 21.33 28.54 -11.31
CA ARG A 312 21.36 29.45 -12.47
C ARG A 312 19.92 29.74 -12.88
N LYS A 313 19.24 30.60 -12.13
CA LYS A 313 18.10 31.33 -12.69
C LYS A 313 18.71 32.31 -13.70
N ARG A 314 18.24 32.28 -14.94
CA ARG A 314 18.34 33.46 -15.81
C ARG A 314 17.39 34.50 -15.19
N ILE A 315 17.92 35.30 -14.26
CA ILE A 315 17.22 36.48 -13.73
C ILE A 315 17.63 37.62 -14.67
N VAL A 316 16.71 38.09 -15.50
CA VAL A 316 16.85 39.43 -16.08
C VAL A 316 16.45 40.39 -14.96
N GLY A 317 17.44 40.93 -14.25
CA GLY A 317 17.28 42.00 -13.25
C GLY A 317 16.75 41.55 -11.87
N GLY A 318 17.63 41.54 -10.85
CA GLY A 318 17.25 41.42 -9.43
C GLY A 318 18.42 41.01 -8.53
N PHE A 319 18.56 41.66 -7.37
CA PHE A 319 19.64 41.42 -6.39
C PHE A 319 19.47 40.10 -5.62
N THR A 320 20.59 39.53 -5.17
CA THR A 320 20.67 38.26 -4.42
C THR A 320 20.12 38.40 -2.99
N ALA A 321 19.13 37.58 -2.63
CA ALA A 321 18.60 37.49 -1.26
C ALA A 321 19.48 36.57 -0.36
N GLY A 322 19.81 37.04 0.83
CA GLY A 322 20.52 36.28 1.88
C GLY A 322 19.58 35.39 2.72
N LYS A 323 20.15 34.36 3.37
CA LYS A 323 19.44 33.40 4.23
C LYS A 323 18.82 34.07 5.46
N VAL A 324 17.51 33.99 5.63
CA VAL A 324 16.83 34.19 6.91
C VAL A 324 16.48 32.82 7.50
N LYS A 325 16.94 32.54 8.73
CA LYS A 325 16.62 31.30 9.45
C LYS A 325 15.13 31.31 9.82
N GLY A 326 14.39 30.27 9.43
CA GLY A 326 13.11 29.92 10.05
C GLY A 326 11.83 30.05 9.21
N LYS A 327 11.89 30.41 7.92
CA LYS A 327 10.69 30.40 7.04
C LYS A 327 11.05 29.91 5.65
N SER A 328 10.32 28.92 5.13
CA SER A 328 10.20 28.64 3.70
C SER A 328 9.26 29.66 3.03
N GLY A 329 9.43 30.95 3.37
CA GLY A 329 8.68 32.06 2.80
C GLY A 329 9.62 32.93 1.99
N ILE A 330 9.26 33.21 0.75
CA ILE A 330 9.87 34.28 -0.03
C ILE A 330 9.31 35.59 0.53
N GLU A 331 10.12 36.37 1.24
CA GLU A 331 9.73 37.70 1.70
C GLU A 331 9.89 38.68 0.53
N LEU A 332 8.78 38.97 -0.16
CA LEU A 332 8.73 40.02 -1.19
C LEU A 332 8.53 41.36 -0.48
N ILE A 333 9.62 42.10 -0.27
CA ILE A 333 9.55 43.52 0.11
C ILE A 333 9.11 44.30 -1.13
N PHE A 334 7.82 44.58 -1.24
CA PHE A 334 7.28 45.46 -2.27
C PHE A 334 7.47 46.92 -1.83
N SER A 335 8.41 47.60 -2.48
CA SER A 335 8.33 49.05 -2.61
C SER A 335 7.15 49.38 -3.52
N LEU A 336 6.17 50.09 -2.94
CA LEU A 336 5.07 50.84 -3.54
C LEU A 336 4.94 50.70 -5.07
N LEU A 337 4.03 49.83 -5.51
CA LEU A 337 3.08 50.09 -6.61
C LEU A 337 2.06 48.94 -6.65
N LYS A 338 0.78 49.34 -6.66
CA LYS A 338 -0.44 48.53 -6.76
C LYS A 338 -0.26 47.26 -7.60
N TYR A 339 -0.63 46.08 -7.08
CA TYR A 339 -1.50 45.06 -7.71
C TYR A 339 -1.54 43.79 -6.82
N CYS A 340 -2.74 43.50 -6.31
CA CYS A 340 -3.30 42.27 -5.71
C CYS A 340 -2.39 41.20 -5.06
N THR A 341 -2.48 41.12 -3.74
CA THR A 341 -2.22 39.93 -2.92
C THR A 341 -3.38 38.92 -3.00
N ALA A 342 -3.07 37.63 -3.11
CA ALA A 342 -3.94 36.55 -2.64
C ALA A 342 -3.12 35.35 -2.16
N ILE A 343 -2.96 35.22 -0.84
CA ILE A 343 -2.79 33.94 -0.14
C ILE A 343 -3.91 33.92 0.89
N TYR A 344 -4.97 33.17 0.61
CA TYR A 344 -6.07 32.97 1.57
C TYR A 344 -5.63 31.94 2.61
N PHE A 345 -5.42 32.39 3.85
CA PHE A 345 -5.60 31.57 5.04
C PHE A 345 -6.85 32.10 5.75
N LEU A 346 -7.88 31.26 5.87
CA LEU A 346 -9.03 31.55 6.73
C LEU A 346 -8.65 31.35 8.20
N PRO A 347 -9.16 32.18 9.13
CA PRO A 347 -8.70 32.22 10.52
C PRO A 347 -9.56 31.36 11.47
N PHE A 348 -8.92 30.80 12.50
CA PHE A 348 -9.60 30.34 13.72
C PHE A 348 -9.91 31.53 14.64
N PRO A 349 -11.01 31.51 15.42
CA PRO A 349 -11.47 32.65 16.19
C PRO A 349 -10.89 32.64 17.61
N THR A 350 -10.44 33.80 18.09
CA THR A 350 -10.35 34.08 19.53
C THR A 350 -11.13 35.34 19.84
N SER A 351 -12.21 35.13 20.57
CA SER A 351 -13.07 36.11 21.23
C SER A 351 -12.34 36.83 22.36
N GLN A 352 -12.43 38.17 22.44
CA GLN A 352 -12.94 38.91 23.60
C GLN A 352 -12.99 40.44 23.32
N PRO A 353 -13.84 41.20 24.05
CA PRO A 353 -14.45 42.43 23.54
C PRO A 353 -13.90 43.72 24.20
N SER A 354 -13.94 44.84 23.48
CA SER A 354 -13.99 46.18 24.09
C SER A 354 -14.85 47.15 23.28
N LEU A 355 -15.77 47.80 24.00
CA LEU A 355 -16.73 48.85 23.63
C LEU A 355 -16.03 50.24 23.45
N PRO A 356 -16.77 51.34 23.18
CA PRO A 356 -17.24 51.86 21.89
C PRO A 356 -16.53 53.19 21.50
N PRO A 357 -16.77 53.78 20.31
CA PRO A 357 -16.20 55.08 19.96
C PRO A 357 -17.08 56.24 20.45
N ILE A 358 -16.46 57.24 21.06
CA ILE A 358 -17.08 58.55 21.34
C ILE A 358 -16.91 59.42 20.10
N ILE A 359 -18.04 59.92 19.60
CA ILE A 359 -18.10 61.09 18.71
C ILE A 359 -18.31 62.30 19.61
N SER A 360 -17.29 63.16 19.69
CA SER A 360 -17.30 64.63 19.57
C SER A 360 -15.95 65.17 20.00
#